data_AF-A0A7C8ED80-F1
#
_entry.id   AF-A0A7C8ED80-F1
#
_cell.length_a   1.000
_cell.length_b   1.000
_cell.length_c   1.000
_cell.angle_alpha   90.00
_cell.angle_beta   90.00
_cell.angle_gamma   90.00
#
_symmetry.space_group_name_H-M   'P 1'
#
loop_
_entity.id
_entity.type
_entity.pdbx_description
1 polymer ?
#
loop_
_entity_poly.entity_id
_entity_poly.type
_entity_poly.pdbx_seq_one_letter_code
_entity_poly.pdbx_strand_id
1 'polypeptide(L)' 'MERIEIGSPIIGVVGPGTSRPDLTKLAEEVGREVARKGAVLVCGGLGGVMTDAAR' A
#
# COMPACT_ATOMS: atom_id res chain seq x y z
N MET A 1 -11.38 -0.49 -22.03
CA MET A 1 -10.63 -0.09 -20.83
C MET A 1 -11.43 1.00 -20.16
N GLU A 2 -12.09 0.66 -19.06
CA GLU A 2 -12.86 1.63 -18.29
C GLU A 2 -11.91 2.38 -17.35
N ARG A 3 -12.08 3.70 -17.24
CA ARG A 3 -11.35 4.49 -16.24
C ARG A 3 -12.09 4.38 -14.91
N ILE A 4 -11.35 4.08 -13.87
CA ILE A 4 -11.85 4.18 -12.50
C ILE A 4 -11.72 5.65 -12.09
N GLU A 5 -12.83 6.29 -11.77
CA GLU A 5 -12.84 7.61 -11.14
C GLU A 5 -12.83 7.44 -9.62
N ILE A 6 -11.78 7.94 -8.97
CA ILE A 6 -11.67 7.95 -7.50
C ILE A 6 -11.60 9.41 -7.06
N GLY A 7 -12.49 9.80 -6.14
CA GLY A 7 -12.53 11.15 -5.56
C GLY A 7 -11.40 11.45 -4.56
N SER A 8 -10.49 10.50 -4.36
CA SER A 8 -9.36 10.55 -3.44
C SER A 8 -8.04 10.24 -4.17
N PRO A 9 -6.90 10.79 -3.71
CA PRO A 9 -5.59 10.42 -4.26
C PRO A 9 -5.34 8.91 -4.20
N ILE A 10 -4.70 8.38 -5.24
CA ILE A 10 -4.32 6.96 -5.32
C ILE A 10 -2.80 6.87 -5.17
N ILE A 11 -2.33 6.02 -4.26
CA ILE A 11 -0.91 5.83 -3.99
C ILE A 11 -0.54 4.38 -4.27
N GLY A 12 0.39 4.19 -5.22
CA GLY A 12 0.97 2.90 -5.53
C GLY A 12 2.09 2.54 -4.55
N VAL A 13 1.98 1.40 -3.87
CA VAL A 13 3.05 0.87 -3.01
C VAL A 13 3.70 -0.34 -3.68
N VAL A 14 5.02 -0.30 -3.81
CA VAL A 14 5.84 -1.36 -4.40
C VAL A 14 7.01 -1.70 -3.50
N GLY A 15 7.38 -2.98 -3.47
CA GLY A 15 8.49 -3.46 -2.68
C GLY A 15 8.73 -4.95 -2.89
N PRO A 16 9.73 -5.53 -2.22
CA PRO A 16 10.06 -6.94 -2.32
C PRO A 16 8.88 -7.84 -1.93
N GLY A 17 8.77 -9.00 -2.59
CA GLY A 17 7.75 -10.03 -2.31
C GLY A 17 7.92 -10.76 -0.97
N THR A 18 8.98 -10.45 -0.23
CA THR A 18 9.22 -10.87 1.15
C THR A 18 9.57 -9.66 2.00
N SER A 19 9.12 -9.63 3.25
CA SER A 19 9.42 -8.54 4.19
C SER A 19 10.28 -9.05 5.34
N ARG A 20 11.22 -8.20 5.76
CA ARG A 20 11.97 -8.34 7.02
C ARG A 20 11.30 -7.45 8.09
N PRO A 21 11.47 -7.71 9.40
CA PRO A 21 10.67 -7.06 10.44
C PRO A 21 10.68 -5.52 10.44
N ASP A 22 11.79 -4.89 10.06
CA ASP A 22 11.89 -3.44 9.90
C ASP A 22 11.10 -2.93 8.69
N LEU A 23 11.13 -3.66 7.56
CA LEU A 23 10.32 -3.34 6.39
C LEU A 23 8.83 -3.58 6.63
N THR A 24 8.46 -4.62 7.37
CA THR A 24 7.05 -4.88 7.75
C THR A 24 6.48 -3.69 8.51
N LYS A 25 7.16 -3.25 9.58
CA LYS A 25 6.71 -2.10 10.39
C LYS A 25 6.61 -0.83 9.55
N LEU A 26 7.60 -0.58 8.68
CA LEU A 26 7.59 0.59 7.82
C LEU A 26 6.45 0.52 6.79
N ALA A 27 6.21 -0.66 6.21
CA ALA A 27 5.13 -0.85 5.24
C ALA A 27 3.76 -0.62 5.88
N GLU A 28 3.50 -1.20 7.06
CA GLU A 28 2.28 -0.97 7.84
C GLU A 28 2.09 0.51 8.18
N GLU A 29 3.17 1.23 8.53
CA GLU A 29 3.11 2.67 8.80
C GLU A 29 2.77 3.48 7.55
N VAL A 30 3.34 3.12 6.39
CA VAL A 30 2.97 3.73 5.10
C VAL A 30 1.48 3.51 4.82
N GLY A 31 0.99 2.28 4.93
CA GLY A 31 -0.43 1.96 4.74
C GLY A 31 -1.35 2.78 5.65
N ARG A 32 -1.00 2.82 6.94
CA ARG A 32 -1.71 3.60 7.95
C ARG A 32 -1.79 5.09 7.59
N GLU A 33 -0.68 5.70 7.18
CA GLU A 33 -0.67 7.13 6.85
C GLU A 33 -1.40 7.44 5.54
N VAL A 34 -1.35 6.54 4.54
CA VAL A 34 -2.16 6.65 3.31
C VAL A 34 -3.65 6.69 3.67
N ALA A 35 -4.11 5.75 4.49
CA ALA A 35 -5.50 5.70 4.94
C ALA A 35 -5.87 6.92 5.80
N ARG A 36 -5.00 7.32 6.72
CA ARG A 36 -5.19 8.49 7.60
C ARG A 36 -5.38 9.80 6.84
N LYS A 37 -4.77 9.93 5.65
CA LYS A 37 -4.91 11.09 4.76
C LYS A 37 -6.09 10.99 3.80
N GLY A 38 -6.90 9.93 3.88
CA GLY A 38 -8.07 9.72 3.01
C GLY A 38 -7.70 9.34 1.57
N ALA A 39 -6.48 8.83 1.35
CA ALA A 39 -6.04 8.31 0.07
C ALA A 39 -6.29 6.80 -0.03
N VAL A 40 -6.28 6.27 -1.26
CA VAL A 40 -6.43 4.84 -1.56
C VAL A 40 -5.05 4.24 -1.84
N LEU A 41 -4.71 3.17 -1.12
CA LEU A 41 -3.52 2.37 -1.41
C LEU A 41 -3.83 1.34 -2.51
N VAL A 42 -2.97 1.27 -3.52
CA VAL A 42 -3.00 0.22 -4.56
C VAL A 42 -1.65 -0.47 -4.62
N CYS A 43 -1.66 -1.80 -4.75
CA CYS A 43 -0.45 -2.60 -4.88
C CYS A 43 -0.72 -3.86 -5.72
N GLY A 44 0.34 -4.60 -6.07
CA GLY A 44 0.23 -5.82 -6.88
C GLY A 44 -0.26 -7.05 -6.11
N GLY A 45 -0.37 -7.02 -4.79
CA GLY A 45 -1.01 -8.07 -3.99
C GLY A 45 -0.25 -9.41 -3.86
N LEU A 46 1.03 -9.47 -4.27
CA LEU A 46 1.80 -10.73 -4.33
C LEU A 46 2.50 -11.15 -3.02
N GLY A 47 2.25 -10.47 -1.90
CA GLY A 47 2.94 -10.75 -0.63
C GLY A 47 3.95 -9.68 -0.20
N GLY A 48 4.70 -9.99 0.87
CA GLY A 48 5.79 -9.17 1.38
C GLY A 48 5.36 -7.76 1.75
N VAL A 49 6.18 -6.78 1.35
CA VAL A 49 5.96 -5.35 1.67
C VAL A 49 4.59 -4.84 1.21
N MET A 50 4.10 -5.32 0.06
CA MET A 50 2.80 -4.87 -0.47
C MET A 50 1.63 -5.35 0.40
N THR A 51 1.72 -6.58 0.92
CA THR A 51 0.72 -7.10 1.86
C THR A 51 0.80 -6.37 3.19
N ASP A 52 2.00 -6.13 3.71
CA ASP A 52 2.18 -5.42 4.98
C ASP A 52 1.68 -3.97 4.90
N ALA A 53 1.84 -3.30 3.75
CA ALA A 53 1.28 -1.98 3.54
C ALA A 53 -0.25 -1.96 3.35
N ALA A 54 -0.87 -3.08 3.01
CA ALA A 54 -2.32 -3.21 2.83
C ALA A 54 -3.04 -3.74 4.09
N ARG A 55 -2.32 -3.97 5.19
CA ARG A 55 -2.88 -4.31 6.51
C ARG A 55 -3.42 -3.06 7.21
#